data_AF-A0A935R7M3-F1
#
_entry.id   AF-A0A935R7M3-F1
#
_cell.length_a   1.000
_cell.length_b   1.000
_cell.length_c   1.000
_cell.angle_alpha   90.00
_cell.angle_beta   90.00
_cell.angle_gamma   90.00
#
_symmetry.space_group_name_H-M   'P 1'
#
loop_
_entity.id
_entity.type
_entity.pdbx_description
1 polymer ?
#
loop_
_entity_poly.entity_id
_entity_poly.type
_entity_poly.pdbx_seq_one_letter_code
_entity_poly.pdbx_strand_id
1 'polypeptide(L)' 'MQQGISPLRLKSAGYGEDRPIVAEENEAAWEQNRRVEFVIERRAD' A
#
# COMPACT_ATOMS: atom_id res chain seq x y z
N MET A 1 -15.08 12.25 4.33
CA MET A 1 -14.37 11.57 3.23
C MET A 1 -15.05 11.92 1.92
N GLN A 2 -14.30 12.43 0.94
CA GLN A 2 -14.83 13.09 -0.26
C GLN A 2 -15.39 12.11 -1.31
N GLN A 3 -15.10 10.82 -1.19
CA GLN A 3 -15.40 9.78 -2.20
C GLN A 3 -16.47 8.76 -1.73
N GLY A 4 -17.27 9.07 -0.71
CA GLY A 4 -18.40 8.22 -0.28
C GLY A 4 -18.05 6.92 0.47
N ILE A 5 -16.78 6.60 0.67
CA ILE A 5 -16.35 5.43 1.46
C ILE A 5 -16.44 5.76 2.96
N SER A 6 -17.06 4.87 3.74
CA SER A 6 -17.10 4.98 5.20
C SER A 6 -15.67 4.88 5.78
N PRO A 7 -15.25 5.81 6.66
CA PRO A 7 -13.95 5.77 7.31
C PRO A 7 -13.63 4.45 8.03
N LEU A 8 -14.66 3.82 8.59
CA LEU A 8 -14.52 2.58 9.34
C LEU A 8 -14.09 1.38 8.47
N ARG A 9 -14.15 1.52 7.14
CA ARG A 9 -13.75 0.47 6.18
C ARG A 9 -12.30 0.59 5.72
N LEU A 10 -11.57 1.64 6.12
CA LEU A 10 -10.21 1.90 5.67
C LEU A 10 -9.23 1.81 6.84
N LYS A 11 -8.09 1.19 6.58
CA LYS A 11 -6.90 1.26 7.43
C LYS A 11 -5.71 1.63 6.56
N SER A 12 -4.80 2.43 7.10
CA SER A 12 -3.54 2.77 6.44
C SER A 12 -2.37 2.18 7.23
N ALA A 13 -1.36 1.71 6.50
CA ALA A 13 -0.09 1.28 7.03
C ALA A 13 1.03 1.78 6.11
N GLY A 14 2.11 2.29 6.69
CA GLY A 14 3.34 2.64 5.96
C GLY A 14 4.43 1.66 6.34
N TYR A 15 5.10 1.08 5.34
CA TYR A 15 6.15 0.08 5.56
C TYR A 15 7.56 0.60 5.25
N GLY A 16 7.71 1.87 4.84
CA GLY A 16 9.01 2.41 4.44
C GLY A 16 9.69 1.50 3.42
N GLU A 17 10.93 1.10 3.72
CA GLU A 17 11.75 0.22 2.90
C GLU A 17 11.63 -1.27 3.27
N ASP A 18 10.91 -1.63 4.34
CA ASP A 18 10.91 -2.99 4.91
C ASP A 18 10.27 -4.07 4.01
N ARG A 19 9.55 -3.67 2.95
CA ARG A 19 8.81 -4.59 2.05
C ARG A 19 9.01 -4.26 0.56
N PRO A 20 10.25 -4.41 0.05
CA PRO A 20 10.53 -4.16 -1.35
C PRO A 20 9.86 -5.24 -2.25
N ILE A 21 9.41 -4.85 -3.44
CA ILE A 21 9.12 -5.81 -4.51
C ILE A 21 10.45 -6.28 -5.12
N VAL A 22 11.38 -5.35 -5.27
CA VAL A 22 12.68 -5.53 -5.92
C VAL A 22 13.75 -5.17 -4.91
N ALA A 23 14.61 -6.12 -4.55
CA ALA A 23 15.54 -5.97 -3.41
C ALA A 23 16.77 -5.11 -3.74
N GLU A 24 17.00 -4.81 -5.01
CA GLU A 24 18.14 -4.05 -5.48
C GLU A 24 18.11 -2.58 -5.00
N GLU A 25 19.29 -2.02 -4.77
CA GLU A 25 19.48 -0.63 -4.31
C GLU A 25 19.91 0.27 -5.48
N ASN A 26 19.00 0.45 -6.43
CA ASN A 26 19.22 1.36 -7.57
C ASN A 26 17.93 2.09 -7.92
N GLU A 27 18.03 3.14 -8.74
CA GLU A 27 16.88 3.99 -9.06
C GLU A 27 15.72 3.24 -9.72
N ALA A 28 16.02 2.25 -10.57
CA ALA A 28 14.98 1.45 -11.22
C ALA A 28 14.21 0.58 -10.21
N ALA A 29 14.88 0.05 -9.19
CA ALA A 29 14.26 -0.70 -8.11
C ALA A 29 13.51 0.22 -7.14
N TRP A 30 14.07 1.38 -6.79
CA TRP A 30 13.41 2.35 -5.92
C TRP A 30 12.14 2.92 -6.56
N GLU A 31 12.14 3.18 -7.86
CA GLU A 31 10.94 3.59 -8.60
C GLU A 31 9.83 2.54 -8.50
N GLN A 32 10.16 1.26 -8.63
CA GLN A 32 9.18 0.18 -8.49
C GLN A 32 8.70 -0.01 -7.05
N ASN A 33 9.58 0.18 -6.07
CA ASN A 33 9.26 -0.01 -4.67
C ASN A 33 8.36 1.09 -4.09
N ARG A 34 8.42 2.32 -4.63
CA ARG A 34 7.55 3.45 -4.24
C ARG A 34 6.13 3.25 -4.76
N ARG A 35 5.26 2.66 -3.94
CA ARG A 35 3.89 2.32 -4.34
C ARG A 35 2.88 2.40 -3.20
N VAL A 36 1.61 2.33 -3.56
CA VAL A 36 0.47 2.13 -2.66
C VAL A 36 -0.26 0.86 -3.09
N GLU A 37 -0.55 -0.02 -2.13
CA GLU A 37 -1.35 -1.22 -2.35
C GLU A 37 -2.72 -1.09 -1.69
N PHE A 38 -3.77 -1.54 -2.37
CA PHE A 38 -5.12 -1.68 -1.82
C PHE A 38 -5.41 -3.16 -1.58
N VAL A 39 -5.49 -3.56 -0.31
CA VAL A 39 -5.73 -4.94 0.09
C VAL A 39 -7.09 -5.07 0.75
N ILE A 40 -7.82 -6.14 0.43
CA ILE A 40 -9.09 -6.47 1.07
C ILE A 40 -8.80 -7.32 2.31
N GLU A 41 -8.81 -6.70 3.49
CA GLU A 41 -8.56 -7.40 4.77
C GLU A 41 -9.73 -8.29 5.22
N ARG A 42 -10.96 -7.88 4.90
CA ARG A 42 -12.19 -8.57 5.30
C ARG A 42 -13.26 -8.41 4.23
N ARG A 43 -13.93 -9.50 3.90
CA ARG A 43 -15.15 -9.50 3.08
C ARG A 43 -16.40 -9.52 3.99
N ALA A 44 -17.52 -9.02 3.47
CA ALA A 44 -18.75 -8.81 4.22
C ALA A 44 -19.80 -9.90 3.96
N ASP A 45 -19.37 -11.00 3.35
CA ASP A 45 -20.15 -12.22 3.12
C ASP A 45 -20.48 -12.98 4.42
#